data_AF-A0A7X9PAS1-F1
#
_entry.id   AF-A0A7X9PAS1-F1
#
_cell.length_a   1.000
_cell.length_b   1.000
_cell.length_c   1.000
_cell.angle_alpha   90.00
_cell.angle_beta   90.00
_cell.angle_gamma   90.00
#
_symmetry.space_group_name_H-M   'P 1'
#
loop_
_entity.id
_entity.type
_entity.pdbx_description
1 polymer ?
#
loop_
_entity_poly.entity_id
_entity_poly.type
_entity_poly.pdbx_seq_one_letter_code
_entity_poly.pdbx_strand_id
1 'polypeptide(L)' 'MRKISNRKGFTLIELLVVIAIIAILAAILFPVFAKARDRAKATTCLNNMKQLSLAFLNYFEDHEQMFPPY' A
#
# COMPACT_ATOMS: atom_id res chain seq x y z
N MET A 1 28.28 4.57 51.28
CA MET A 1 26.86 5.00 51.20
C MET A 1 26.39 4.87 49.75
N ARG A 2 25.78 3.74 49.37
CA ARG A 2 25.36 3.45 47.99
C ARG A 2 23.94 4.02 47.77
N LYS A 3 23.79 5.00 46.87
CA LYS A 3 22.48 5.50 46.41
C LYS A 3 21.80 4.39 45.60
N ILE A 4 20.72 3.82 46.13
CA ILE A 4 19.85 2.91 45.38
C ILE A 4 19.14 3.77 44.32
N SER A 5 19.54 3.62 43.06
CA SER A 5 18.85 4.28 41.94
C SER A 5 17.48 3.63 41.77
N ASN A 6 16.42 4.34 42.14
CA ASN A 6 15.04 3.91 41.93
C ASN A 6 14.77 3.89 40.42
N ARG A 7 15.08 2.78 39.74
CA ARG A 7 14.75 2.62 38.32
C ARG A 7 13.24 2.48 38.23
N LYS A 8 12.57 3.52 37.72
CA LYS A 8 11.14 3.46 37.39
C LYS A 8 10.95 2.40 36.29
N GLY A 9 10.44 1.23 36.68
CA GLY A 9 9.98 0.22 35.73
C GLY A 9 8.65 0.64 35.10
N PHE A 10 8.42 0.22 33.86
CA PHE A 10 7.13 0.37 33.20
C PHE A 10 6.06 -0.37 34.01
N THR A 11 4.91 0.26 34.25
CA THR A 11 3.80 -0.41 34.89
C THR A 11 3.11 -1.35 33.90
N LEU A 12 2.52 -2.44 34.39
CA LEU A 12 1.74 -3.37 33.55
C LEU A 12 0.61 -2.67 32.79
N ILE A 13 0.04 -1.62 33.38
CA ILE A 13 -1.06 -0.83 32.81
C ILE A 13 -0.58 -0.07 31.57
N GLU A 14 0.57 0.60 31.64
CA GLU A 14 1.12 1.34 30.49
C GLU A 14 1.40 0.39 29.32
N LEU A 15 1.94 -0.80 29.59
CA LEU A 15 2.21 -1.81 28.56
C LEU A 15 0.93 -2.34 27.92
N LEU A 16 -0.12 -2.57 28.72
CA LEU A 16 -1.41 -3.09 28.26
C LEU A 16 -2.16 -2.08 27.39
N VAL A 17 -2.13 -0.80 27.75
CA VAL A 17 -2.75 0.27 26.95
C VAL A 17 -2.10 0.38 25.57
N VAL A 18 -0.78 0.26 25.49
CA VAL A 18 -0.05 0.34 24.21
C VAL A 18 -0.45 -0.80 23.27
N ILE A 19 -0.49 -2.04 23.78
CA ILE A 19 -0.88 -3.20 22.97
C ILE A 19 -2.34 -3.07 22.51
N ALA A 20 -3.23 -2.56 23.36
CA ALA A 20 -4.63 -2.34 23.01
C ALA A 20 -4.78 -1.33 21.85
N ILE A 21 -4.04 -0.21 21.90
CA ILE A 21 -4.07 0.80 20.82
C ILE A 21 -3.52 0.20 19.52
N ILE A 22 -2.39 -0.51 19.57
CA ILE A 22 -1.80 -1.16 18.39
C ILE A 22 -2.79 -2.18 17.78
N ALA A 23 -3.47 -2.98 18.60
CA ALA A 23 -4.44 -3.97 18.14
C ALA A 23 -5.62 -3.32 17.42
N ILE A 24 -6.16 -2.22 17.95
CA ILE A 24 -7.25 -1.47 17.31
C ILE A 24 -6.81 -0.92 15.96
N LEU A 25 -5.64 -0.27 15.92
CA LEU A 25 -5.09 0.29 14.67
C LEU A 25 -4.84 -0.80 13.63
N ALA A 26 -4.24 -1.92 14.04
CA ALA A 26 -3.95 -3.05 13.16
C ALA A 26 -5.24 -3.70 12.60
N ALA A 27 -6.26 -3.85 13.44
CA ALA A 27 -7.55 -4.42 13.03
C ALA A 27 -8.23 -3.61 11.92
N ILE A 28 -8.07 -2.28 11.90
CA ILE A 28 -8.58 -1.42 10.84
C ILE A 28 -7.63 -1.41 9.63
N LEU A 29 -6.32 -1.38 9.87
CA LEU A 29 -5.32 -1.24 8.82
C LEU A 29 -5.23 -2.47 7.91
N PHE A 30 -5.26 -3.69 8.48
CA PHE A 30 -5.13 -4.93 7.70
C PHE A 30 -6.17 -5.09 6.58
N PRO A 31 -7.50 -5.02 6.84
CA PRO A 31 -8.50 -5.19 5.79
C PRO A 31 -8.45 -4.06 4.75
N VAL A 32 -8.19 -2.82 5.19
CA VAL A 32 -8.07 -1.65 4.30
C VAL A 32 -6.86 -1.79 3.39
N PHE A 33 -5.73 -2.26 3.93
CA PHE A 33 -4.50 -2.47 3.16
C PHE A 33 -4.68 -3.54 2.08
N ALA A 34 -5.34 -4.66 2.40
CA ALA A 34 -5.65 -5.71 1.42
C ALA A 34 -6.49 -5.15 0.25
N LYS A 35 -7.57 -4.42 0.55
CA LYS A 35 -8.42 -3.78 -0.46
C LYS A 35 -7.66 -2.73 -1.29
N ALA A 36 -6.79 -1.95 -0.65
CA ALA A 36 -5.96 -0.96 -1.34
C ALA A 36 -4.98 -1.62 -2.32
N ARG A 37 -4.35 -2.75 -1.93
CA ARG A 37 -3.44 -3.51 -2.78
C ARG A 37 -4.15 -4.07 -4.01
N ASP A 38 -5.34 -4.63 -3.86
CA ASP A 38 -6.10 -5.18 -4.99
C ASP A 38 -6.54 -4.08 -5.96
N ARG A 39 -6.96 -2.92 -5.43
CA ARG A 39 -7.23 -1.74 -6.26
C ARG A 39 -5.98 -1.26 -6.99
N ALA A 40 -4.83 -1.21 -6.33
CA ALA A 40 -3.58 -0.82 -6.98
C ALA A 40 -3.23 -1.73 -8.16
N LYS A 41 -3.36 -3.05 -8.00
CA LYS A 41 -3.16 -4.01 -9.10
C LYS A 41 -4.13 -3.77 -10.27
N ALA A 42 -5.41 -3.55 -9.98
CA ALA A 42 -6.40 -3.24 -11.00
C ALA A 42 -6.07 -1.94 -11.74
N THR A 43 -5.69 -0.88 -11.01
CA THR A 43 -5.26 0.40 -11.58
C THR A 43 -4.03 0.24 -12.46
N THR A 44 -3.03 -0.55 -12.04
CA THR A 44 -1.85 -0.84 -12.88
C THR A 44 -2.25 -1.56 -14.15
N CYS A 45 -3.10 -2.58 -14.08
CA CYS A 45 -3.57 -3.31 -15.27
C CYS A 45 -4.30 -2.38 -16.24
N LEU A 46 -5.25 -1.58 -15.74
CA LEU A 46 -5.99 -0.59 -16.54
C LEU A 46 -5.03 0.42 -17.19
N ASN A 47 -4.03 0.89 -16.45
CA ASN A 47 -3.05 1.83 -16.98
C ASN A 47 -2.16 1.20 -18.06
N ASN A 48 -1.80 -0.07 -17.93
CA ASN A 48 -1.05 -0.81 -18.95
C ASN A 48 -1.90 -0.97 -20.22
N MET A 49 -3.17 -1.36 -20.09
CA MET A 49 -4.08 -1.47 -21.24
C MET A 49 -4.26 -0.12 -21.93
N LYS A 50 -4.47 0.95 -21.16
CA LYS A 50 -4.54 2.31 -21.71
C LYS A 50 -3.27 2.67 -22.48
N GLN A 51 -2.09 2.39 -21.94
CA GLN A 51 -0.82 2.66 -22.61
C GLN A 51 -0.67 1.86 -23.91
N LEU A 52 -1.06 0.59 -23.92
CA LEU A 52 -1.07 -0.20 -25.16
C LEU A 52 -2.04 0.39 -26.19
N SER A 53 -3.28 0.70 -25.80
CA SER A 53 -4.26 1.32 -26.69
C SER A 53 -3.74 2.63 -27.29
N LEU A 54 -3.11 3.48 -26.46
CA LEU A 54 -2.48 4.71 -26.94
C LEU A 54 -1.33 4.42 -27.90
N ALA A 55 -0.50 3.42 -27.63
CA ALA A 55 0.59 3.04 -28.53
C ALA A 55 0.06 2.56 -29.90
N PHE A 56 -1.02 1.77 -29.92
CA PHE A 56 -1.67 1.35 -31.16
C PHE A 56 -2.30 2.52 -31.92
N LEU A 57 -2.96 3.44 -31.22
CA LEU A 57 -3.53 4.64 -31.85
C LEU A 57 -2.45 5.53 -32.44
N ASN A 58 -1.38 5.80 -31.70
CA ASN A 58 -0.25 6.59 -32.20
C ASN A 58 0.37 5.93 -33.43
N TYR A 59 0.60 4.61 -33.39
CA TYR A 59 1.12 3.89 -34.56
C TYR A 59 0.18 4.02 -35.76
N PHE A 60 -1.12 3.82 -35.55
CA PHE A 60 -2.12 3.89 -36.62
C PHE A 60 -2.16 5.28 -37.27
N GLU A 61 -2.06 6.35 -36.49
CA GLU A 61 -1.99 7.72 -37.01
C GLU A 61 -0.69 7.98 -37.80
N ASP A 62 0.44 7.47 -37.32
CA ASP A 62 1.75 7.68 -37.95
C ASP A 62 1.96 6.82 -39.21
N HIS A 63 1.31 5.66 -39.30
CA HIS A 63 1.51 4.65 -40.36
C HIS A 63 0.32 4.52 -41.32
N GLU A 64 -0.19 5.63 -41.84
CA GLU A 64 -1.25 5.65 -42.87
C GLU A 64 -2.47 4.79 -42.53
N GLN A 65 -2.89 4.77 -41.26
CA GLN A 65 -4.03 3.98 -40.79
C GLN A 65 -3.81 2.46 -40.90
N MET A 66 -2.54 2.02 -40.84
CA MET A 66 -2.17 0.62 -40.77
C MET A 66 -1.87 0.21 -39.32
N PHE A 67 -2.36 -0.95 -38.88
CA PHE A 67 -1.98 -1.51 -37.58
C PHE A 67 -0.58 -2.14 -37.61
N PRO A 68 0.11 -2.28 -36.47
CA PRO A 68 1.44 -2.89 -36.42
C PRO A 68 1.46 -4.29 -37.05
N PRO A 69 2.44 -4.61 -37.91
CA PRO A 69 2.63 -5.97 -38.40
C PRO A 69 3.01 -6.89 -37.24
N TYR A 70 2.45 -8.10 -37.24
CA TYR A 70 2.64 -9.14 -36.21
C TYR A 70 4.06 -9.70 -36.18
#